data_AF-A0A2G5V452-F1
#
_entry.id   AF-A0A2G5V452-F1
#
_cell.length_a   1.000
_cell.length_b   1.000
_cell.length_c   1.000
_cell.angle_alpha   90.00
_cell.angle_beta   90.00
_cell.angle_gamma   90.00
#
_symmetry.space_group_name_H-M   'P 1'
#
loop_
_entity.id
_entity.type
_entity.pdbx_description
1 polymer ?
#
loop_
_entity_poly.entity_id
_entity_poly.type
_entity_poly.pdbx_seq_one_letter_code
_entity_poly.pdbx_strand_id
1 'polypeptide(L)'
;MAQLLHCRYLKEIDGDMYLNYVSIEEVFSIYSSLSRIFSCPAYDWFLLFGELKLDKFWEYTERILTTELHGFVVDGGSISNESLAELMEKMPEKANIIIDSDISLDYSNPKAFNFRSVEYKEARWLKIENLFSIRNSYMIKLKRTNFDCSDVNQFIHYWSGSDKDMMEEIRITLKEGTQIDTQEITKDLIVIHTEENRDIEYFIKATNIERRKFVVGRLKFSEEKVIFTTYDLFKHDALCEYLVLKLVHQKKDCEEKIRRLENEFRGLRDAEKRKFQVELEELEAKLEVLNCHFVI
;
A
#
# COMPACT_ATOMS: atom_id res chain seq x y z
N MET A 1 -10.38 -31.98 25.58
CA MET A 1 -9.45 -31.19 24.75
C MET A 1 -7.98 -31.38 25.15
N ALA A 2 -7.60 -31.14 26.41
CA ALA A 2 -6.21 -31.34 26.88
C ALA A 2 -5.64 -32.74 26.59
N GLN A 3 -6.42 -33.81 26.79
CA GLN A 3 -6.00 -35.18 26.47
C GLN A 3 -5.82 -35.44 24.96
N LEU A 4 -6.58 -34.77 24.10
CA LEU A 4 -6.55 -34.97 22.64
C LEU A 4 -5.35 -34.24 21.99
N LEU A 5 -5.04 -33.03 22.48
CA LEU A 5 -3.85 -32.27 22.09
C LEU A 5 -2.57 -32.94 22.60
N HIS A 6 -2.55 -33.44 23.84
CA HIS A 6 -1.36 -34.07 24.43
C HIS A 6 -0.91 -35.32 23.67
N CYS A 7 -1.84 -36.13 23.13
CA CYS A 7 -1.51 -37.32 22.36
C CYS A 7 -1.01 -37.03 20.93
N ARG A 8 -1.18 -35.80 20.43
CA ARG A 8 -0.81 -35.41 19.07
C ARG A 8 0.29 -34.37 19.01
N TYR A 9 0.64 -33.78 20.13
CA TYR A 9 1.80 -32.91 20.25
C TYR A 9 3.04 -33.62 19.73
N LEU A 10 3.70 -32.99 18.76
CA LEU A 10 4.97 -33.46 18.21
C LEU A 10 6.13 -32.77 18.93
N LYS A 11 6.14 -31.45 18.85
CA LYS A 11 7.22 -30.60 19.33
C LYS A 11 6.76 -29.15 19.37
N GLU A 12 7.54 -28.34 20.04
CA GLU A 12 7.45 -26.89 20.01
C GLU A 12 8.79 -26.35 19.51
N ILE A 13 8.74 -25.45 18.53
CA ILE A 13 9.92 -24.79 17.98
C ILE A 13 9.58 -23.31 17.86
N ASP A 14 10.42 -22.44 18.43
CA ASP A 14 10.31 -20.98 18.30
C ASP A 14 8.92 -20.41 18.67
N GLY A 15 8.22 -21.05 19.61
CA GLY A 15 6.88 -20.66 20.05
C GLY A 15 5.73 -21.26 19.23
N ASP A 16 6.03 -22.01 18.17
CA ASP A 16 5.05 -22.73 17.36
C ASP A 16 4.82 -24.14 17.89
N MET A 17 3.55 -24.48 18.14
CA MET A 17 3.15 -25.83 18.56
C MET A 17 2.81 -26.69 17.34
N TYR A 18 3.60 -27.74 17.12
CA TYR A 18 3.39 -28.69 16.03
C TYR A 18 2.57 -29.90 16.51
N LEU A 19 1.56 -30.26 15.74
CA LEU A 19 0.72 -31.43 15.96
C LEU A 19 0.96 -32.47 14.85
N ASN A 20 0.89 -33.75 15.20
CA ASN A 20 0.76 -34.87 14.26
C ASN A 20 -0.52 -34.71 13.42
N TYR A 21 -0.69 -35.55 12.38
CA TYR A 21 -1.85 -35.53 11.50
C TYR A 21 -3.18 -35.35 12.28
N VAL A 22 -3.92 -34.32 11.89
CA VAL A 22 -5.26 -33.97 12.37
C VAL A 22 -6.20 -33.95 11.18
N SER A 23 -7.36 -34.59 11.32
CA SER A 23 -8.41 -34.46 10.32
C SER A 23 -8.96 -33.03 10.29
N ILE A 24 -9.60 -32.64 9.19
CA ILE A 24 -10.22 -31.32 9.07
C ILE A 24 -11.19 -31.03 10.22
N GLU A 25 -12.05 -31.98 10.60
CA GLU A 25 -13.00 -31.80 11.71
C GLU A 25 -12.29 -31.51 13.04
N GLU A 26 -11.13 -32.13 13.26
CA GLU A 26 -10.34 -31.90 14.46
C GLU A 26 -9.67 -30.54 14.46
N VAL A 27 -9.15 -30.09 13.31
CA VAL A 27 -8.62 -28.72 13.14
C VAL A 27 -9.69 -27.69 13.50
N PHE A 28 -10.90 -27.84 12.99
CA PHE A 28 -12.00 -26.92 13.28
C PHE A 28 -12.53 -27.03 14.71
N SER A 29 -12.50 -28.22 15.31
CA SER A 29 -12.80 -28.39 16.73
C SER A 29 -11.78 -27.69 17.63
N ILE A 30 -10.50 -27.75 17.28
CA ILE A 30 -9.41 -27.04 17.96
C ILE A 30 -9.63 -25.54 17.81
N TYR A 31 -9.79 -25.04 16.58
CA TYR A 31 -10.09 -23.63 16.28
C TYR A 31 -11.27 -23.12 17.13
N SER A 32 -12.42 -23.81 17.08
CA SER A 32 -13.63 -23.41 17.81
C SER A 32 -13.43 -23.34 19.32
N SER A 33 -12.51 -24.13 19.86
CA SER A 33 -12.27 -24.15 21.29
C SER A 33 -11.23 -23.12 21.71
N LEU A 34 -10.19 -22.91 20.90
CA LEU A 34 -9.25 -21.81 21.09
C LEU A 34 -9.97 -20.46 21.02
N SER A 35 -10.87 -20.27 20.06
CA SER A 35 -11.62 -19.02 19.93
C SER A 35 -12.61 -18.76 21.07
N ARG A 36 -13.05 -19.81 21.77
CA ARG A 36 -13.88 -19.69 22.98
C ARG A 36 -13.08 -19.40 24.24
N ILE A 37 -11.85 -19.90 24.32
CA ILE A 37 -11.00 -19.77 25.50
C ILE A 37 -10.26 -18.42 25.47
N PHE A 38 -9.80 -18.02 24.29
CA PHE A 38 -9.00 -16.83 24.10
C PHE A 38 -9.79 -15.78 23.33
N SER A 39 -9.88 -14.56 23.88
CA SER A 39 -10.32 -13.38 23.15
C SER A 39 -9.22 -12.96 22.16
N CYS A 40 -9.11 -13.66 21.04
CA CYS A 40 -8.16 -13.31 19.99
C CYS A 40 -8.75 -12.21 19.10
N PRO A 41 -8.01 -11.13 18.83
CA PRO A 41 -8.50 -10.05 17.98
C PRO A 41 -8.53 -10.41 16.48
N ALA A 42 -7.86 -11.50 16.08
CA ALA A 42 -7.82 -11.98 14.70
C ALA A 42 -7.44 -13.47 14.63
N TYR A 43 -7.82 -14.13 13.52
CA TYR A 43 -7.42 -15.49 13.18
C TYR A 43 -6.98 -15.55 11.72
N ASP A 44 -5.77 -16.06 11.52
CA ASP A 44 -5.20 -16.25 10.19
C ASP A 44 -5.11 -17.74 9.87
N TRP A 45 -5.53 -18.10 8.67
CA TRP A 45 -5.43 -19.47 8.16
C TRP A 45 -4.27 -19.57 7.19
N PHE A 46 -3.38 -20.53 7.43
CA PHE A 46 -2.21 -20.78 6.59
C PHE A 46 -2.35 -22.13 5.91
N LEU A 47 -2.47 -22.15 4.59
CA LEU A 47 -2.55 -23.37 3.78
C LEU A 47 -1.28 -23.55 2.97
N LEU A 48 -0.56 -24.63 3.26
CA LEU A 48 0.63 -25.08 2.52
C LEU A 48 0.20 -25.68 1.18
N PHE A 49 -0.10 -24.82 0.21
CA PHE A 49 -0.56 -25.21 -1.12
C PHE A 49 0.45 -26.10 -1.86
N GLY A 50 1.75 -25.90 -1.64
CA GLY A 50 2.80 -26.77 -2.18
C GLY A 50 2.75 -28.22 -1.68
N GLU A 51 2.10 -28.48 -0.54
CA GLU A 51 1.99 -29.81 0.09
C GLU A 51 0.58 -30.41 -0.01
N LEU A 52 -0.44 -29.56 -0.21
CA LEU A 52 -1.83 -29.98 -0.28
C LEU A 52 -2.22 -30.41 -1.70
N LYS A 53 -2.97 -31.50 -1.80
CA LYS A 53 -3.70 -31.80 -3.04
C LYS A 53 -4.79 -30.75 -3.25
N LEU A 54 -5.07 -30.42 -4.51
CA LEU A 54 -6.01 -29.36 -4.88
C LEU A 54 -7.44 -29.59 -4.34
N ASP A 55 -7.92 -30.84 -4.35
CA ASP A 55 -9.23 -31.21 -3.79
C ASP A 55 -9.28 -30.91 -2.28
N LYS A 56 -8.21 -31.23 -1.56
CA LYS A 56 -8.08 -30.91 -0.13
C LYS A 56 -7.97 -29.42 0.10
N PHE A 57 -7.19 -28.69 -0.69
CA PHE A 57 -7.11 -27.23 -0.59
C PHE A 57 -8.49 -26.59 -0.65
N TRP A 58 -9.34 -27.00 -1.60
CA TRP A 58 -10.70 -26.48 -1.70
C TRP A 58 -11.61 -26.93 -0.56
N GLU A 59 -11.49 -28.19 -0.10
CA GLU A 59 -12.22 -28.66 1.08
C GLU A 59 -11.91 -27.81 2.32
N TYR A 60 -10.63 -27.49 2.58
CA TYR A 60 -10.23 -26.59 3.66
C TYR A 60 -10.74 -25.17 3.42
N THR A 61 -10.57 -24.64 2.22
CA THR A 61 -10.96 -23.26 1.88
C THR A 61 -12.46 -23.04 2.11
N GLU A 62 -13.32 -23.92 1.59
CA GLU A 62 -14.77 -23.86 1.80
C GLU A 62 -15.14 -23.90 3.28
N ARG A 63 -14.46 -24.74 4.07
CA ARG A 63 -14.71 -24.83 5.51
C ARG A 63 -14.25 -23.57 6.24
N ILE A 64 -13.10 -23.01 5.89
CA ILE A 64 -12.56 -21.77 6.46
C ILE A 64 -13.52 -20.60 6.21
N LEU A 65 -14.08 -20.50 5.01
CA LEU A 65 -15.02 -19.45 4.63
C LEU A 65 -16.33 -19.47 5.45
N THR A 66 -16.63 -20.57 6.17
CA THR A 66 -17.75 -20.62 7.13
C THR A 66 -17.44 -19.99 8.49
N THR A 67 -16.20 -19.53 8.70
CA THR A 67 -15.72 -18.94 9.95
C THR A 67 -15.49 -17.42 9.82
N GLU A 68 -15.17 -16.75 10.93
CA GLU A 68 -14.74 -15.35 10.89
C GLU A 68 -13.29 -15.26 10.38
N LEU A 69 -13.14 -15.01 9.07
CA LEU A 69 -11.86 -14.93 8.40
C LEU A 69 -11.23 -13.54 8.51
N HIS A 70 -10.06 -13.46 9.14
CA HIS A 70 -9.25 -12.23 9.17
C HIS A 70 -8.12 -12.28 8.14
N GLY A 71 -7.34 -13.36 8.15
CA GLY A 71 -6.24 -13.57 7.21
C GLY A 71 -6.29 -14.93 6.55
N PHE A 72 -5.89 -14.98 5.28
CA PHE A 72 -5.78 -16.20 4.49
C PHE A 72 -4.47 -16.21 3.72
N VAL A 73 -3.66 -17.25 3.96
CA VAL A 73 -2.36 -17.41 3.32
C VAL A 73 -2.34 -18.68 2.49
N VAL A 74 -1.95 -18.53 1.23
CA VAL A 74 -1.63 -19.62 0.31
C VAL A 74 -0.12 -19.67 0.17
N ASP A 75 0.50 -20.74 0.61
CA ASP A 75 1.96 -20.85 0.68
C ASP A 75 2.52 -22.00 -0.16
N GLY A 76 3.55 -21.68 -0.95
CA GLY A 76 4.28 -22.63 -1.77
C GLY A 76 3.52 -23.08 -3.02
N GLY A 77 4.24 -23.83 -3.87
CA GLY A 77 3.70 -24.35 -5.13
C GLY A 77 3.39 -23.26 -6.16
N SER A 78 2.72 -23.67 -7.25
CA SER A 78 2.27 -22.79 -8.33
C SER A 78 0.76 -22.88 -8.46
N ILE A 79 0.05 -21.77 -8.24
CA ILE A 79 -1.41 -21.74 -8.32
C ILE A 79 -1.84 -21.44 -9.76
N SER A 80 -2.78 -22.22 -10.30
CA SER A 80 -3.29 -21.98 -11.66
C SER A 80 -4.11 -20.69 -11.72
N ASN A 81 -4.21 -20.09 -12.91
CA ASN A 81 -5.03 -18.90 -13.11
C ASN A 81 -6.50 -19.15 -12.74
N GLU A 82 -7.05 -20.32 -13.06
CA GLU A 82 -8.43 -20.67 -12.69
C GLU A 82 -8.59 -20.76 -11.17
N SER A 83 -7.66 -21.44 -10.50
CA SER A 83 -7.73 -21.64 -9.05
C SER A 83 -7.57 -20.33 -8.29
N LEU A 84 -6.66 -19.46 -8.74
CA LEU A 84 -6.47 -18.14 -8.16
C LEU A 84 -7.68 -17.24 -8.42
N ALA A 85 -8.27 -17.29 -9.62
CA ALA A 85 -9.48 -16.52 -9.92
C ALA A 85 -10.67 -16.96 -9.06
N GLU A 86 -10.87 -18.27 -8.91
CA GLU A 86 -11.90 -18.83 -8.02
C GLU A 86 -11.68 -18.41 -6.57
N LEU A 87 -10.43 -18.42 -6.10
CA LEU A 87 -10.07 -18.00 -4.75
C LEU A 87 -10.43 -16.53 -4.52
N MET A 88 -10.03 -15.64 -5.44
CA MET A 88 -10.32 -14.21 -5.35
C MET A 88 -11.82 -13.90 -5.42
N GLU A 89 -12.61 -14.75 -6.08
CA GLU A 89 -14.07 -14.58 -6.13
C GLU A 89 -14.75 -14.96 -4.81
N LYS A 90 -14.27 -16.01 -4.15
CA LYS A 90 -14.83 -16.52 -2.89
C LYS A 90 -14.41 -15.74 -1.65
N MET A 91 -13.24 -15.10 -1.69
CA MET A 91 -12.71 -14.41 -0.52
C MET A 91 -13.50 -13.13 -0.19
N PRO A 92 -13.78 -12.86 1.10
CA PRO A 92 -14.48 -11.66 1.50
C PRO A 92 -13.57 -10.44 1.38
N GLU A 93 -14.12 -9.31 0.92
CA GLU A 93 -13.37 -8.05 0.72
C GLU A 93 -12.71 -7.51 2.01
N LYS A 94 -13.16 -7.95 3.20
CA LYS A 94 -12.57 -7.54 4.48
C LYS A 94 -11.35 -8.35 4.90
N ALA A 95 -11.03 -9.43 4.19
CA ALA A 95 -9.90 -10.30 4.52
C ALA A 95 -8.55 -9.67 4.17
N ASN A 96 -7.51 -10.13 4.86
CA ASN A 96 -6.12 -9.95 4.48
C ASN A 96 -5.67 -11.21 3.71
N ILE A 97 -5.22 -11.06 2.48
CA ILE A 97 -4.83 -12.19 1.63
C ILE A 97 -3.32 -12.15 1.40
N ILE A 98 -2.66 -13.29 1.57
CA ILE A 98 -1.24 -13.46 1.23
C ILE A 98 -1.13 -14.62 0.24
N ILE A 99 -0.60 -14.34 -0.94
CA ILE A 99 -0.28 -15.35 -1.95
C ILE A 99 1.23 -15.48 -2.04
N ASP A 100 1.77 -16.46 -1.33
CA ASP A 100 3.17 -16.92 -1.35
C ASP A 100 3.33 -18.14 -2.27
N SER A 101 2.65 -18.12 -3.41
CA SER A 101 2.75 -19.13 -4.48
C SER A 101 3.21 -18.47 -5.78
N ASP A 102 3.77 -19.26 -6.69
CA ASP A 102 4.05 -18.80 -8.05
C ASP A 102 2.73 -18.53 -8.79
N ILE A 103 2.66 -17.42 -9.51
CA ILE A 103 1.52 -16.98 -10.31
C ILE A 103 1.98 -16.81 -11.76
N SER A 104 1.16 -17.23 -12.72
CA SER A 104 1.47 -17.07 -14.14
C SER A 104 1.53 -15.59 -14.54
N LEU A 105 2.46 -15.25 -15.43
CA LEU A 105 2.65 -13.87 -15.91
C LEU A 105 1.51 -13.35 -16.79
N ASP A 106 0.69 -14.25 -17.34
CA ASP A 106 -0.50 -13.92 -18.14
C ASP A 106 -1.78 -13.79 -17.30
N TYR A 107 -1.68 -13.95 -15.97
CA TYR A 107 -2.81 -13.81 -15.07
C TYR A 107 -3.35 -12.37 -15.08
N SER A 108 -4.67 -12.26 -14.93
CA SER A 108 -5.34 -10.98 -14.73
C SER A 108 -6.63 -11.19 -13.96
N ASN A 109 -6.89 -10.35 -12.96
CA ASN A 109 -8.14 -10.39 -12.22
C ASN A 109 -8.50 -8.98 -11.71
N PRO A 110 -9.72 -8.49 -11.98
CA PRO A 110 -10.16 -7.17 -11.53
C PRO A 110 -10.27 -7.05 -9.99
N LYS A 111 -10.38 -8.17 -9.27
CA LYS A 111 -10.44 -8.22 -7.80
C LYS A 111 -9.07 -8.29 -7.13
N ALA A 112 -7.96 -8.23 -7.88
CA ALA A 112 -6.60 -8.39 -7.34
C ALA A 112 -6.27 -7.51 -6.11
N PHE A 113 -6.93 -6.35 -5.98
CA PHE A 113 -6.75 -5.41 -4.87
C PHE A 113 -8.04 -5.10 -4.11
N ASN A 114 -9.11 -5.88 -4.30
CA ASN A 114 -10.42 -5.64 -3.67
C ASN A 114 -10.52 -6.30 -2.30
N PHE A 115 -9.48 -6.14 -1.48
CA PHE A 115 -9.37 -6.73 -0.16
C PHE A 115 -8.89 -5.70 0.84
N ARG A 116 -9.09 -5.97 2.14
CA ARG A 116 -8.58 -5.11 3.20
C ARG A 116 -7.06 -5.01 3.09
N SER A 117 -6.37 -6.12 2.92
CA SER A 117 -4.95 -6.12 2.63
C SER A 117 -4.61 -7.22 1.65
N VAL A 118 -3.59 -7.01 0.82
CA VAL A 118 -3.08 -8.06 -0.06
C VAL A 118 -1.56 -8.06 -0.14
N GLU A 119 -0.98 -9.26 -0.12
CA GLU A 119 0.43 -9.49 -0.35
C GLU A 119 0.61 -10.52 -1.48
N TYR A 120 1.39 -10.14 -2.49
CA TYR A 120 1.80 -11.03 -3.56
C TYR A 120 3.30 -11.24 -3.51
N LYS A 121 3.74 -12.48 -3.32
CA LYS A 121 5.15 -12.83 -3.48
C LYS A 121 5.57 -12.71 -4.94
N GLU A 122 4.81 -13.33 -5.83
CA GLU A 122 4.97 -13.19 -7.27
C GLU A 122 3.98 -12.15 -7.80
N ALA A 123 4.50 -10.98 -8.15
CA ALA A 123 3.72 -9.81 -8.58
C ALA A 123 4.11 -9.33 -9.99
N ARG A 124 4.97 -10.06 -10.72
CA ARG A 124 5.41 -9.69 -12.09
C ARG A 124 4.32 -9.75 -13.15
N TRP A 125 3.21 -10.43 -12.85
CA TRP A 125 2.01 -10.46 -13.70
C TRP A 125 1.22 -9.14 -13.65
N LEU A 126 1.41 -8.31 -12.62
CA LEU A 126 0.76 -7.02 -12.49
C LEU A 126 1.33 -6.00 -13.47
N LYS A 127 0.44 -5.17 -14.00
CA LYS A 127 0.78 -3.96 -14.75
C LYS A 127 0.45 -2.73 -13.93
N ILE A 128 1.01 -1.58 -14.31
CA ILE A 128 0.81 -0.33 -13.60
C ILE A 128 -0.67 0.07 -13.55
N GLU A 129 -1.44 -0.25 -14.60
CA GLU A 129 -2.87 0.03 -14.65
C GLU A 129 -3.67 -0.75 -13.61
N ASN A 130 -3.17 -1.91 -13.16
CA ASN A 130 -3.81 -2.66 -12.07
C ASN A 130 -3.72 -1.88 -10.75
N LEU A 131 -2.65 -1.12 -10.51
CA LEU A 131 -2.55 -0.30 -9.29
C LEU A 131 -3.57 0.85 -9.29
N PHE A 132 -4.01 1.29 -10.46
CA PHE A 132 -5.02 2.36 -10.57
C PHE A 132 -6.42 1.93 -10.14
N SER A 133 -6.69 0.62 -10.01
CA SER A 133 -7.96 0.09 -9.51
C SER A 133 -8.04 -0.03 -7.99
N ILE A 134 -6.93 0.16 -7.27
CA ILE A 134 -6.87 0.09 -5.81
C ILE A 134 -7.87 1.06 -5.17
N ARG A 135 -8.76 0.58 -4.29
CA ARG A 135 -9.73 1.42 -3.57
C ARG A 135 -9.88 0.96 -2.12
N ASN A 136 -9.76 1.91 -1.19
CA ASN A 136 -9.93 1.71 0.25
C ASN A 136 -9.18 0.50 0.85
N SER A 137 -7.99 0.17 0.32
CA SER A 137 -7.16 -0.90 0.88
C SER A 137 -6.39 -0.40 2.10
N TYR A 138 -6.22 -1.23 3.12
CA TYR A 138 -5.31 -0.92 4.22
C TYR A 138 -3.85 -1.06 3.77
N MET A 139 -3.45 -2.26 3.36
CA MET A 139 -2.04 -2.56 3.07
C MET A 139 -1.88 -3.37 1.79
N ILE A 140 -0.94 -2.95 0.94
CA ILE A 140 -0.57 -3.70 -0.27
C ILE A 140 0.94 -3.97 -0.24
N LYS A 141 1.34 -5.22 -0.49
CA LYS A 141 2.75 -5.61 -0.55
C LYS A 141 3.04 -6.42 -1.79
N LEU A 142 3.95 -5.91 -2.62
CA LEU A 142 4.38 -6.52 -3.87
C LEU A 142 5.87 -6.86 -3.77
N LYS A 143 6.21 -8.15 -3.68
CA LYS A 143 7.59 -8.59 -3.41
C LYS A 143 8.44 -8.80 -4.67
N ARG A 144 7.94 -9.46 -5.72
CA ARG A 144 8.69 -9.63 -6.98
C ARG A 144 7.90 -8.94 -8.08
N THR A 145 8.37 -7.80 -8.57
CA THR A 145 7.65 -7.02 -9.58
C THR A 145 8.50 -6.80 -10.82
N ASN A 146 7.87 -6.26 -11.87
CA ASN A 146 8.55 -5.71 -13.04
C ASN A 146 8.62 -4.18 -13.02
N PHE A 147 8.20 -3.55 -11.91
CA PHE A 147 8.10 -2.10 -11.81
C PHE A 147 9.45 -1.44 -11.64
N ASP A 148 9.63 -0.30 -12.29
CA ASP A 148 10.79 0.58 -12.11
C ASP A 148 10.41 1.92 -11.44
N CYS A 149 11.39 2.83 -11.36
CA CYS A 149 11.19 4.16 -10.79
C CYS A 149 10.13 5.00 -11.54
N SER A 150 10.01 4.85 -12.86
CA SER A 150 9.03 5.55 -13.68
C SER A 150 7.62 5.04 -13.41
N ASP A 151 7.45 3.72 -13.25
CA ASP A 151 6.16 3.14 -12.86
C ASP A 151 5.69 3.68 -11.50
N VAL A 152 6.60 3.76 -10.52
CA VAL A 152 6.30 4.34 -9.21
C VAL A 152 5.91 5.82 -9.31
N ASN A 153 6.65 6.61 -10.10
CA ASN A 153 6.29 8.01 -10.35
C ASN A 153 4.87 8.12 -10.92
N GLN A 154 4.55 7.31 -11.94
CA GLN A 154 3.23 7.27 -12.56
C GLN A 154 2.13 6.90 -11.56
N PHE A 155 2.38 5.92 -10.67
CA PHE A 155 1.46 5.58 -9.60
C PHE A 155 1.21 6.73 -8.63
N ILE A 156 2.26 7.43 -8.20
CA ILE A 156 2.15 8.55 -7.25
C ILE A 156 1.38 9.72 -7.87
N HIS A 157 1.63 10.04 -9.13
CA HIS A 157 0.84 11.04 -9.88
C HIS A 157 -0.64 10.67 -9.92
N TYR A 158 -0.95 9.42 -10.26
CA TYR A 158 -2.34 8.95 -10.27
C TYR A 158 -2.97 9.02 -8.88
N TRP A 159 -2.25 8.60 -7.84
CA TRP A 159 -2.71 8.69 -6.46
C TRP A 159 -2.99 10.14 -6.05
N SER A 160 -2.11 11.08 -6.39
CA SER A 160 -2.27 12.49 -6.04
C SER A 160 -3.49 13.10 -6.72
N GLY A 161 -3.76 12.73 -7.98
CA GLY A 161 -4.92 13.17 -8.77
C GLY A 161 -6.24 12.48 -8.45
N SER A 162 -6.23 11.34 -7.76
CA SER A 162 -7.44 10.56 -7.45
C SER A 162 -8.38 11.29 -6.49
N ASP A 163 -9.67 11.26 -6.79
CA ASP A 163 -10.75 11.77 -5.93
C ASP A 163 -11.19 10.78 -4.84
N LYS A 164 -10.62 9.58 -4.82
CA LYS A 164 -10.94 8.51 -3.88
C LYS A 164 -9.72 8.07 -3.10
N ASP A 165 -9.95 7.66 -1.85
CA ASP A 165 -8.96 6.97 -1.04
C ASP A 165 -8.60 5.62 -1.70
N MET A 166 -7.32 5.47 -2.04
CA MET A 166 -6.80 4.26 -2.66
C MET A 166 -6.34 3.27 -1.59
N MET A 167 -5.37 3.67 -0.77
CA MET A 167 -4.74 2.80 0.21
C MET A 167 -4.12 3.58 1.38
N GLU A 168 -3.97 2.96 2.55
CA GLU A 168 -3.16 3.51 3.65
C GLU A 168 -1.66 3.25 3.43
N GLU A 169 -1.26 2.08 2.93
CA GLU A 169 0.13 1.80 2.61
C GLU A 169 0.28 0.86 1.41
N ILE A 170 1.28 1.13 0.58
CA ILE A 170 1.76 0.22 -0.46
C ILE A 170 3.28 0.08 -0.36
N ARG A 171 3.75 -1.17 -0.42
CA ARG A 171 5.17 -1.52 -0.51
C ARG A 171 5.43 -2.22 -1.83
N ILE A 172 6.33 -1.66 -2.62
CA ILE A 172 6.72 -2.18 -3.92
C ILE A 172 8.20 -2.47 -3.87
N THR A 173 8.56 -3.74 -4.01
CA THR A 173 9.95 -4.12 -4.32
C THR A 173 10.13 -3.94 -5.82
N LEU A 174 11.07 -3.08 -6.22
CA LEU A 174 11.33 -2.81 -7.63
C LEU A 174 11.84 -4.06 -8.34
N LYS A 175 11.79 -4.02 -9.67
CA LYS A 175 12.39 -5.03 -10.53
C LYS A 175 13.84 -5.31 -10.12
N GLU A 176 14.20 -6.59 -10.11
CA GLU A 176 15.54 -7.04 -9.77
C GLU A 176 16.61 -6.32 -10.61
N GLY A 177 17.62 -5.78 -9.94
CA GLY A 177 18.70 -5.00 -10.55
C GLY A 177 18.41 -3.52 -10.74
N THR A 178 17.20 -3.05 -10.46
CA THR A 178 16.87 -1.61 -10.48
C THR A 178 17.50 -0.90 -9.29
N GLN A 179 18.24 0.17 -9.55
CA GLN A 179 18.68 1.10 -8.51
C GLN A 179 17.61 2.16 -8.29
N ILE A 180 17.35 2.51 -7.04
CA ILE A 180 16.40 3.57 -6.70
C ILE A 180 16.97 4.92 -7.14
N ASP A 181 16.34 5.52 -8.14
CA ASP A 181 16.55 6.91 -8.53
C ASP A 181 15.42 7.77 -7.94
N THR A 182 15.73 8.48 -6.85
CA THR A 182 14.74 9.35 -6.19
C THR A 182 14.36 10.54 -7.04
N GLN A 183 15.22 11.01 -7.96
CA GLN A 183 14.90 12.11 -8.86
C GLN A 183 13.88 11.68 -9.90
N GLU A 184 14.02 10.48 -10.47
CA GLU A 184 13.02 9.96 -11.41
C GLU A 184 11.69 9.67 -10.70
N ILE A 185 11.71 9.11 -9.47
CA ILE A 185 10.48 8.84 -8.71
C ILE A 185 9.75 10.15 -8.35
N THR A 186 10.47 11.22 -8.02
CA THR A 186 9.89 12.52 -7.60
C THR A 186 9.70 13.50 -8.75
N LYS A 187 10.01 13.10 -9.98
CA LYS A 187 9.94 13.94 -11.16
C LYS A 187 8.55 14.53 -11.38
N ASP A 188 8.53 15.83 -11.65
CA ASP A 188 7.34 16.66 -11.87
C ASP A 188 6.34 16.66 -10.70
N LEU A 189 6.74 16.18 -9.51
CA LEU A 189 5.96 16.26 -8.29
C LEU A 189 6.41 17.47 -7.46
N ILE A 190 5.45 18.12 -6.80
CA ILE A 190 5.76 19.07 -5.74
C ILE A 190 5.92 18.26 -4.47
N VAL A 191 7.15 18.21 -3.98
CA VAL A 191 7.54 17.45 -2.78
C VAL A 191 8.21 18.38 -1.78
N ILE A 192 8.13 18.01 -0.52
CA ILE A 192 9.06 18.50 0.52
C ILE A 192 9.74 17.27 1.12
N HIS A 193 10.95 17.42 1.64
CA HIS A 193 11.65 16.27 2.23
C HIS A 193 12.35 16.60 3.53
N THR A 194 12.53 15.59 4.36
CA THR A 194 13.40 15.63 5.54
C THR A 194 14.62 14.76 5.29
N GLU A 195 15.74 15.12 5.93
CA GLU A 195 16.96 14.34 5.91
C GLU A 195 17.37 14.04 7.36
N GLU A 196 17.13 12.81 7.81
CA GLU A 196 17.52 12.36 9.15
C GLU A 196 18.42 11.12 9.03
N ASN A 197 19.61 11.17 9.62
CA ASN A 197 20.54 10.01 9.66
C ASN A 197 20.85 9.35 8.30
N ARG A 198 20.79 10.12 7.20
CA ARG A 198 20.93 9.69 5.79
C ARG A 198 19.71 9.00 5.17
N ASP A 199 18.61 8.90 5.91
CA ASP A 199 17.32 8.52 5.36
C ASP A 199 16.59 9.78 4.90
N ILE A 200 16.20 9.79 3.62
CA ILE A 200 15.42 10.86 3.02
C ILE A 200 13.97 10.41 2.94
N GLU A 201 13.08 11.23 3.46
CA GLU A 201 11.64 11.00 3.39
C GLU A 201 10.98 12.12 2.61
N TYR A 202 10.22 11.77 1.59
CA TYR A 202 9.53 12.74 0.76
C TYR A 202 8.05 12.77 1.13
N PHE A 203 7.49 13.97 1.18
CA PHE A 203 6.08 14.21 1.45
C PHE A 203 5.42 14.85 0.24
N ILE A 204 4.21 14.38 -0.06
CA ILE A 204 3.46 14.71 -1.27
C ILE A 204 2.03 15.02 -0.89
N LYS A 205 1.44 16.05 -1.49
CA LYS A 205 0.02 16.40 -1.27
C LYS A 205 -0.85 15.78 -2.34
N ALA A 206 -2.03 15.30 -1.97
CA ALA A 206 -3.09 15.04 -2.93
C ALA A 206 -3.62 16.37 -3.50
N THR A 207 -4.01 16.38 -4.78
CA THR A 207 -4.58 17.56 -5.42
C THR A 207 -6.04 17.77 -4.99
N ASN A 208 -6.83 16.69 -4.91
CA ASN A 208 -8.23 16.72 -4.50
C ASN A 208 -8.39 16.35 -3.02
N ILE A 209 -8.81 17.30 -2.19
CA ILE A 209 -8.94 17.12 -0.72
C ILE A 209 -10.38 17.01 -0.24
N GLU A 210 -11.39 17.26 -1.09
CA GLU A 210 -12.79 17.38 -0.65
C GLU A 210 -13.48 16.02 -0.47
N ARG A 211 -13.01 14.99 -1.19
CA ARG A 211 -13.70 13.70 -1.34
C ARG A 211 -12.93 12.51 -0.78
N ARG A 212 -11.78 12.75 -0.15
CA ARG A 212 -10.86 11.71 0.35
C ARG A 212 -10.31 12.08 1.71
N LYS A 213 -9.98 11.08 2.52
CA LYS A 213 -9.44 11.24 3.87
C LYS A 213 -7.93 11.37 3.87
N PHE A 214 -7.25 10.57 3.03
CA PHE A 214 -5.80 10.51 3.03
C PHE A 214 -5.21 11.54 2.07
N VAL A 215 -4.70 12.66 2.57
CA VAL A 215 -4.33 13.83 1.74
C VAL A 215 -2.84 14.14 1.71
N VAL A 216 -2.05 13.48 2.57
CA VAL A 216 -0.58 13.52 2.55
C VAL A 216 -0.07 12.12 2.28
N GLY A 217 0.89 11.99 1.38
CA GLY A 217 1.64 10.77 1.11
C GLY A 217 3.08 10.93 1.58
N ARG A 218 3.60 9.93 2.28
CA ARG A 218 4.99 9.83 2.71
C ARG A 218 5.65 8.69 1.95
N LEU A 219 6.76 9.02 1.31
CA LEU A 219 7.54 8.13 0.48
C LEU A 219 8.88 7.87 1.15
N LYS A 220 9.20 6.59 1.33
CA LYS A 220 10.47 6.11 1.88
C LYS A 220 11.08 5.05 0.98
N PHE A 221 12.39 4.90 1.12
CA PHE A 221 13.19 3.94 0.38
C PHE A 221 13.97 3.06 1.34
N SER A 222 14.07 1.77 1.02
CA SER A 222 14.86 0.81 1.79
C SER A 222 15.34 -0.28 0.84
N GLU A 223 16.66 -0.35 0.59
CA GLU A 223 17.25 -1.26 -0.40
C GLU A 223 16.58 -1.08 -1.78
N GLU A 224 15.98 -2.12 -2.36
CA GLU A 224 15.18 -2.05 -3.59
C GLU A 224 13.67 -1.78 -3.37
N LYS A 225 13.25 -1.42 -2.15
CA LYS A 225 11.84 -1.25 -1.77
C LYS A 225 11.44 0.22 -1.71
N VAL A 226 10.32 0.51 -2.34
CA VAL A 226 9.58 1.76 -2.20
C VAL A 226 8.41 1.54 -1.24
N ILE A 227 8.31 2.39 -0.23
CA ILE A 227 7.21 2.37 0.74
C ILE A 227 6.48 3.70 0.60
N PHE A 228 5.19 3.64 0.29
CA PHE A 228 4.34 4.82 0.19
C PHE A 228 3.15 4.68 1.14
N THR A 229 3.16 5.49 2.19
CA THR A 229 2.14 5.53 3.24
C THR A 229 1.32 6.80 3.09
N THR A 230 0.01 6.74 3.31
CA THR A 230 -0.89 7.89 3.18
C THR A 230 -1.53 8.21 4.52
N TYR A 231 -1.73 9.49 4.79
CA TYR A 231 -2.14 9.97 6.10
C TYR A 231 -3.43 10.78 6.05
N ASP A 232 -4.30 10.45 7.00
CA ASP A 232 -5.47 11.25 7.39
C ASP A 232 -5.00 12.34 8.36
N LEU A 233 -5.30 13.60 8.04
CA LEU A 233 -4.91 14.79 8.82
C LEU A 233 -5.38 14.75 10.27
N PHE A 234 -6.47 14.04 10.55
CA PHE A 234 -7.07 14.02 11.89
C PHE A 234 -6.58 12.86 12.77
N LYS A 235 -5.92 11.86 12.17
CA LYS A 235 -5.46 10.66 12.88
C LYS A 235 -3.95 10.61 13.04
N HIS A 236 -3.24 11.18 12.09
CA HIS A 236 -1.79 11.21 12.07
C HIS A 236 -1.38 12.67 12.10
N ASP A 237 -0.36 12.99 12.88
CA ASP A 237 0.18 14.34 13.07
C ASP A 237 0.90 14.83 11.78
N ALA A 238 0.18 14.79 10.65
CA ALA A 238 0.63 15.13 9.30
C ALA A 238 0.18 16.56 8.92
N LEU A 239 -0.28 17.33 9.91
CA LEU A 239 -0.82 18.67 9.69
C LEU A 239 0.28 19.64 9.28
N CYS A 240 1.48 19.50 9.84
CA CYS A 240 2.62 20.35 9.52
C CYS A 240 3.02 20.18 8.04
N GLU A 241 3.25 18.93 7.63
CA GLU A 241 3.59 18.51 6.27
C GLU A 241 2.55 19.03 5.28
N TYR A 242 1.27 18.85 5.61
CA TYR A 242 0.17 19.31 4.77
C TYR A 242 0.17 20.83 4.59
N LEU A 243 0.33 21.60 5.67
CA LEU A 243 0.31 23.05 5.62
C LEU A 243 1.51 23.60 4.86
N VAL A 244 2.71 23.04 5.06
CA VAL A 244 3.92 23.40 4.30
C VAL A 244 3.71 23.08 2.82
N LEU A 245 3.31 21.85 2.48
CA LEU A 245 3.02 21.46 1.10
C LEU A 245 1.98 22.38 0.46
N LYS A 246 0.89 22.72 1.18
CA LYS A 246 -0.13 23.63 0.68
C LYS A 246 0.45 24.99 0.29
N LEU A 247 1.33 25.56 1.13
CA LEU A 247 1.99 26.82 0.84
C LEU A 247 2.97 26.69 -0.34
N VAL A 248 3.73 25.59 -0.43
CA VAL A 248 4.64 25.34 -1.56
C VAL A 248 3.88 25.22 -2.89
N HIS A 249 2.75 24.51 -2.89
CA HIS A 249 1.86 24.45 -4.07
C HIS A 249 1.37 25.83 -4.49
N GLN A 250 0.88 26.65 -3.53
CA GLN A 250 0.43 28.02 -3.81
C GLN A 250 1.57 28.90 -4.34
N LYS A 251 2.77 28.75 -3.79
CA LYS A 251 3.98 29.45 -4.23
C LYS A 251 4.29 29.12 -5.69
N LYS A 252 4.35 27.83 -6.04
CA LYS A 252 4.61 27.35 -7.41
C LYS A 252 3.56 27.83 -8.41
N ASP A 253 2.29 27.84 -8.02
CA ASP A 253 1.21 28.39 -8.83
C ASP A 253 1.39 29.89 -9.11
N CYS A 254 1.84 30.67 -8.12
CA CYS A 254 2.12 32.09 -8.29
C CYS A 254 3.33 32.32 -9.21
N GLU A 255 4.42 31.58 -9.02
CA GLU A 255 5.62 31.63 -9.87
C GLU A 255 5.26 31.36 -11.35
N GLU A 256 4.45 30.33 -11.61
CA GLU A 256 4.04 29.98 -12.97
C GLU A 256 3.12 31.06 -13.60
N LYS A 257 2.19 31.63 -12.83
CA LYS A 257 1.33 32.74 -13.31
C LYS A 257 2.16 33.97 -13.67
N ILE A 258 3.14 34.32 -12.84
CA ILE A 258 4.07 35.43 -13.12
C ILE A 258 4.86 35.14 -14.40
N ARG A 259 5.43 33.94 -14.54
CA ARG A 259 6.20 33.54 -15.72
C ARG A 259 5.38 33.63 -17.02
N ARG A 260 4.10 33.20 -16.98
CA ARG A 260 3.19 33.33 -18.13
C ARG A 260 2.89 34.79 -18.47
N LEU A 261 2.65 35.64 -17.48
CA LEU A 261 2.42 37.07 -17.69
C LEU A 261 3.62 37.77 -18.34
N GLU A 262 4.84 37.37 -17.98
CA GLU A 262 6.07 37.90 -18.58
C GLU A 262 6.25 37.46 -20.03
N ASN A 263 6.09 36.16 -20.28
CA ASN A 263 6.38 35.57 -21.59
C ASN A 263 5.28 35.84 -22.63
N GLU A 264 4.01 35.73 -22.24
CA GLU A 264 2.89 35.80 -23.18
C GLU A 264 2.37 37.24 -23.37
N PHE A 265 2.45 38.08 -22.33
CA PHE A 265 1.84 39.42 -22.34
C PHE A 265 2.84 40.56 -22.36
N ARG A 266 4.16 40.27 -22.37
CA ARG A 266 5.25 41.26 -22.42
C ARG A 266 5.06 42.44 -21.42
N GLY A 267 4.48 42.18 -20.25
CA GLY A 267 4.22 43.23 -19.25
C GLY A 267 2.96 44.08 -19.48
N LEU A 268 2.08 43.77 -20.44
CA LEU A 268 0.82 44.51 -20.64
C LEU A 268 -0.14 44.45 -19.43
N ARG A 269 0.13 43.60 -18.44
CA ARG A 269 -0.72 43.34 -17.26
C ARG A 269 0.05 43.50 -15.95
N ASP A 270 0.80 44.58 -15.84
CA ASP A 270 1.66 44.89 -14.69
C ASP A 270 0.92 44.91 -13.34
N ALA A 271 -0.34 45.36 -13.31
CA ALA A 271 -1.13 45.36 -12.08
C ALA A 271 -1.45 43.93 -11.58
N GLU A 272 -1.78 43.02 -12.50
CA GLU A 272 -2.03 41.61 -12.15
C GLU A 272 -0.74 40.91 -11.72
N LYS A 273 0.38 41.21 -12.40
CA LYS A 273 1.70 40.71 -12.02
C LYS A 273 2.07 41.15 -10.59
N ARG A 274 1.91 42.44 -10.27
CA ARG A 274 2.18 42.96 -8.91
C ARG A 274 1.35 42.27 -7.84
N LYS A 275 0.09 41.93 -8.15
CA LYS A 275 -0.76 41.19 -7.22
C LYS A 275 -0.17 39.82 -6.87
N PHE A 276 0.27 39.05 -7.87
CA PHE A 276 0.90 37.74 -7.62
C PHE A 276 2.27 37.86 -6.94
N GLN A 277 3.01 38.94 -7.18
CA GLN A 277 4.28 39.19 -6.48
C GLN A 277 4.06 39.45 -4.98
N VAL A 278 3.06 40.27 -4.62
CA VAL A 278 2.70 40.48 -3.21
C VAL A 278 2.23 39.18 -2.56
N GLU A 279 1.40 38.39 -3.26
CA GLU A 279 0.96 37.08 -2.77
C GLU A 279 2.15 36.12 -2.55
N LEU A 280 3.14 36.14 -3.45
CA LEU A 280 4.37 35.35 -3.33
C LEU A 280 5.17 35.72 -2.08
N GLU A 281 5.38 37.02 -1.83
CA GLU A 281 6.07 37.53 -0.63
C GLU A 281 5.35 37.10 0.65
N GLU A 282 4.02 37.15 0.68
CA GLU A 282 3.24 36.68 1.83
C GLU A 282 3.35 35.17 2.06
N LEU A 283 3.41 34.37 0.99
CA LEU A 283 3.58 32.92 1.07
C LEU A 283 4.98 32.56 1.58
N GLU A 284 6.02 33.28 1.14
CA GLU A 284 7.40 33.11 1.62
C GLU A 284 7.53 33.44 3.10
N ALA A 285 6.94 34.55 3.56
CA ALA A 285 6.93 34.90 4.98
C ALA A 285 6.21 33.84 5.84
N LYS A 286 5.11 33.26 5.35
CA LYS A 286 4.41 32.15 6.04
C LYS A 286 5.25 30.88 6.06
N LEU A 287 5.94 30.55 4.97
CA LEU A 287 6.84 29.40 4.89
C LEU A 287 8.01 29.55 5.86
N GLU A 288 8.62 30.73 5.97
CA GLU A 288 9.73 30.98 6.90
C GLU A 288 9.34 30.74 8.37
N VAL A 289 8.09 31.07 8.74
CA VAL A 289 7.58 30.85 10.11
C VAL A 289 7.17 29.39 10.35
N LEU A 290 6.58 28.73 9.35
CA LEU A 290 6.01 27.39 9.50
C LEU A 290 7.02 26.26 9.23
N ASN A 291 7.92 26.44 8.26
CA ASN A 291 8.84 25.41 7.82
C ASN A 291 10.15 25.43 8.62
N CYS A 292 10.21 24.64 9.69
CA CYS A 292 11.41 24.54 10.52
C CYS A 292 12.34 23.37 10.15
N HIS A 293 11.87 22.40 9.34
CA HIS A 293 12.54 21.10 9.20
C HIS A 293 12.59 20.54 7.78
N PHE A 294 11.81 21.07 6.84
CA PHE A 294 11.71 20.52 5.49
C PHE A 294 12.58 21.28 4.50
N VAL A 295 13.18 20.54 3.58
CA VAL A 295 13.74 21.07 2.34
C VAL A 295 12.60 21.16 1.32
N ILE A 296 12.54 22.27 0.58
CA ILE A 296 11.51 22.62 -0.41
C ILE A 296 12.15 22.67 -1.80
#